data_AF-A0AAW4BRK9-F1
#
_entry.id   AF-A0AAW4BRK9-F1
#
_cell.length_a   1.000
_cell.length_b   1.000
_cell.length_c   1.000
_cell.angle_alpha   90.00
_cell.angle_beta   90.00
_cell.angle_gamma   90.00
#
_symmetry.space_group_name_H-M   'P 1'
#
loop_
_entity.id
_entity.type
_entity.pdbx_description
1 polymer ?
#
loop_
_entity_poly.entity_id
_entity_poly.type
_entity_poly.pdbx_seq_one_letter_code
_entity_poly.pdbx_strand_id
1 'polypeptide(L)' 'MNINSDLQEALSALKSEVKRLNISDSEREEAYEVVEAIDAQCQNEKPSKVVVNALVKSLPTAASISSIGSLIVSLLG' A
#
# COMPACT_ATOMS: atom_id res chain seq x y z
N MET A 1 -2.80 13.36 16.46
CA MET A 1 -2.40 12.70 15.20
C MET A 1 -3.64 12.53 14.36
N ASN A 2 -3.55 12.82 13.06
CA ASN A 2 -4.66 12.69 12.13
C ASN A 2 -4.44 11.37 11.38
N ILE A 3 -5.23 10.34 11.71
CA ILE A 3 -5.06 8.99 11.12
C ILE A 3 -5.08 9.05 9.58
N ASN A 4 -5.84 9.99 9.01
CA ASN A 4 -5.89 10.18 7.56
C ASN A 4 -4.55 10.71 7.00
N SER A 5 -3.87 11.64 7.70
CA SER A 5 -2.55 12.12 7.25
C SER A 5 -1.49 11.02 7.31
N ASP A 6 -1.48 10.23 8.38
CA ASP A 6 -0.50 9.16 8.59
C ASP A 6 -0.68 8.04 7.56
N LEU A 7 -1.94 7.77 7.18
CA LEU A 7 -2.29 6.80 6.15
C LEU A 7 -1.84 7.27 4.75
N GLN A 8 -2.07 8.54 4.41
CA GLN A 8 -1.64 9.12 3.14
C GLN A 8 -0.11 9.19 3.01
N GLU A 9 0.60 9.45 4.11
CA GLU A 9 2.06 9.40 4.14
C GLU A 9 2.57 7.97 3.89
N ALA A 10 1.97 6.97 4.54
CA ALA A 10 2.32 5.57 4.34
C ALA A 10 2.03 5.10 2.90
N LEU A 11 0.92 5.51 2.30
CA LEU A 11 0.59 5.22 0.89
C LEU A 11 1.59 5.86 -0.08
N SER A 12 1.98 7.12 0.17
CA SER A 12 3.00 7.82 -0.62
C SER A 12 4.36 7.13 -0.53
N ALA A 13 4.72 6.65 0.67
CA ALA A 13 5.92 5.86 0.89
C ALA A 13 5.88 4.53 0.13
N LEU A 14 4.73 3.83 0.16
CA LEU A 14 4.53 2.57 -0.55
C LEU A 14 4.72 2.74 -2.08
N LYS A 15 4.09 3.76 -2.66
CA LYS A 15 4.25 4.10 -4.09
C LYS A 15 5.71 4.42 -4.44
N SER A 16 6.41 5.11 -3.55
CA SER A 16 7.83 5.44 -3.72
C SER A 16 8.73 4.22 -3.67
N GLU A 17 8.44 3.22 -2.82
CA GLU A 17 9.15 1.95 -2.82
C GLU A 17 8.93 1.18 -4.13
N VAL A 18 7.68 1.06 -4.59
CA VAL A 18 7.36 0.41 -5.88
C VAL A 18 8.14 1.07 -7.03
N LYS A 19 8.25 2.40 -7.03
CA LYS A 19 9.04 3.14 -8.03
C LYS A 19 10.53 2.80 -8.01
N ARG A 20 11.10 2.46 -6.86
CA ARG A 20 12.54 2.17 -6.69
C ARG A 20 12.92 0.73 -7.03
N LEU A 21 11.96 -0.18 -7.13
CA LEU A 21 12.22 -1.58 -7.44
C LEU A 21 12.86 -1.75 -8.82
N ASN A 22 13.80 -2.68 -8.92
CA ASN A 22 14.40 -3.13 -10.18
C ASN A 22 13.54 -4.23 -10.81
N ILE A 23 12.36 -3.85 -11.29
CA ILE A 23 11.36 -4.69 -11.97
C ILE A 23 11.05 -4.10 -13.34
N SER A 24 10.39 -4.87 -14.21
CA SER A 24 9.97 -4.38 -15.53
C SER A 24 8.92 -3.27 -15.41
N ASP A 25 8.77 -2.47 -16.46
CA ASP A 25 7.76 -1.40 -16.48
C ASP A 25 6.33 -1.96 -16.36
N SER A 26 6.06 -3.12 -16.99
CA SER A 26 4.76 -3.82 -16.86
C SER A 26 4.47 -4.24 -15.42
N GLU A 27 5.41 -4.89 -14.74
CA GLU A 27 5.25 -5.28 -13.33
C GLU A 27 5.06 -4.06 -12.42
N ARG A 28 5.69 -2.93 -12.76
CA ARG A 28 5.57 -1.69 -12.01
C ARG A 28 4.19 -1.05 -12.19
N GLU A 29 3.65 -1.07 -13.41
CA GLU A 29 2.31 -0.58 -13.71
C GLU A 29 1.26 -1.40 -12.94
N GLU A 30 1.35 -2.74 -12.99
CA GLU A 30 0.51 -3.63 -12.18
C GLU A 30 0.63 -3.34 -10.68
N ALA A 31 1.84 -3.12 -10.17
CA ALA A 31 2.04 -2.77 -8.76
C ALA A 31 1.44 -1.40 -8.40
N TYR A 32 1.43 -0.43 -9.31
CA TYR A 32 0.77 0.85 -9.08
C TYR A 32 -0.75 0.72 -9.03
N GLU A 33 -1.35 -0.11 -9.89
CA GLU A 33 -2.79 -0.40 -9.81
C GLU A 33 -3.16 -1.02 -8.45
N VAL A 34 -2.33 -1.91 -7.92
CA VAL A 34 -2.52 -2.48 -6.58
C VAL A 34 -2.41 -1.41 -5.49
N VAL A 35 -1.45 -0.48 -5.58
CA VAL A 35 -1.33 0.65 -4.63
C VAL A 35 -2.56 1.54 -4.67
N GLU A 36 -3.12 1.82 -5.85
CA GLU A 36 -4.36 2.59 -6.00
C GLU A 36 -5.57 1.85 -5.41
N ALA A 37 -5.65 0.53 -5.60
CA ALA A 37 -6.68 -0.29 -4.98
C ALA A 37 -6.59 -0.30 -3.44
N ILE A 38 -5.36 -0.26 -2.89
CA ILE A 38 -5.14 -0.12 -1.45
C ILE A 38 -5.66 1.24 -0.96
N ASP A 39 -5.32 2.33 -1.63
CA ASP A 39 -5.81 3.68 -1.27
C ASP A 39 -7.33 3.74 -1.34
N ALA A 40 -7.94 3.25 -2.42
CA ALA A 40 -9.40 3.20 -2.57
C ALA A 40 -10.08 2.43 -1.42
N GLN A 41 -9.49 1.32 -0.96
CA GLN A 41 -10.01 0.61 0.21
C GLN A 41 -9.86 1.37 1.52
N CYS A 42 -8.76 2.12 1.66
CA CYS A 42 -8.50 2.97 2.81
C CYS A 42 -9.48 4.15 2.93
N GLN A 43 -10.03 4.64 1.80
CA GLN A 43 -11.01 5.73 1.78
C GLN A 43 -12.46 5.30 2.09
N ASN A 44 -12.74 4.00 2.17
CA ASN A 44 -14.08 3.53 2.49
C ASN A 44 -14.48 3.87 3.94
N GLU A 45 -15.78 4.04 4.21
CA GLU A 45 -16.29 4.29 5.57
C GLU A 45 -15.89 3.19 6.57
N LYS A 46 -15.71 1.95 6.06
CA LYS A 46 -15.26 0.79 6.82
C LYS A 46 -14.22 0.00 6.02
N PRO A 47 -12.95 0.42 6.05
CA PRO A 47 -11.88 -0.27 5.32
C PRO A 47 -11.73 -1.72 5.76
N SER A 48 -11.55 -2.63 4.81
CA SER A 48 -11.31 -4.04 5.13
C SER A 48 -9.82 -4.31 5.28
N LYS A 49 -9.35 -4.48 6.53
CA LYS A 49 -7.97 -4.89 6.83
C LYS A 49 -7.55 -6.16 6.11
N VAL A 50 -8.46 -7.13 5.97
CA VAL A 50 -8.18 -8.40 5.28
C VAL A 50 -7.90 -8.15 3.80
N VAL A 51 -8.71 -7.30 3.15
CA VAL A 51 -8.52 -6.95 1.75
C VAL A 51 -7.24 -6.15 1.56
N VAL A 52 -7.00 -5.13 2.38
CA VAL A 52 -5.77 -4.33 2.33
C VAL A 52 -4.52 -5.20 2.53
N ASN A 53 -4.53 -6.12 3.50
CA ASN A 53 -3.43 -7.05 3.71
C ASN A 53 -3.22 -8.01 2.52
N ALA A 54 -4.29 -8.46 1.87
CA ALA A 54 -4.20 -9.30 0.68
C ALA A 54 -3.57 -8.53 -0.50
N LEU A 55 -3.98 -7.28 -0.72
CA LEU A 55 -3.41 -6.39 -1.75
C LEU A 55 -1.94 -6.05 -1.46
N VAL A 56 -1.59 -5.76 -0.21
CA VAL A 56 -0.18 -5.56 0.18
C VAL A 56 0.66 -6.79 -0.16
N LYS A 57 0.14 -7.99 0.06
CA LYS A 57 0.85 -9.25 -0.23
C LYS A 57 0.95 -9.58 -1.71
N SER A 58 0.14 -8.96 -2.59
CA SER A 58 0.25 -9.12 -4.04
C SER A 58 1.28 -8.19 -4.67
N LEU A 59 1.79 -7.20 -3.92
CA LEU A 59 2.88 -6.35 -4.40
C LEU A 59 4.19 -7.15 -4.53
N PRO A 60 5.13 -6.68 -5.37
CA PRO A 60 6.46 -7.28 -5.46
C PRO A 60 7.13 -7.39 -4.09
N THR A 61 7.79 -8.53 -3.85
CA THR A 61 8.39 -8.81 -2.55
C THR A 61 9.58 -7.90 -2.26
N ALA A 62 9.41 -6.99 -1.31
CA ALA A 62 10.50 -6.19 -0.74
C ALA A 62 10.25 -5.98 0.77
N ALA A 63 11.32 -5.95 1.55
CA ALA A 63 11.24 -5.75 2.99
C ALA A 63 10.56 -4.41 3.34
N SER A 64 10.91 -3.35 2.62
CA SER A 64 10.31 -2.02 2.78
C SER A 64 8.80 -2.02 2.49
N ILE A 65 8.37 -2.67 1.40
CA ILE A 65 6.96 -2.84 1.05
C ILE A 65 6.20 -3.59 2.14
N SER A 66 6.75 -4.69 2.65
CA SER A 66 6.12 -5.45 3.76
C SER A 66 5.99 -4.62 5.04
N SER A 67 7.03 -3.85 5.40
CA SER A 67 7.00 -2.97 6.57
C SER A 67 5.97 -1.85 6.43
N ILE A 68 5.93 -1.16 5.28
CA ILE A 68 4.97 -0.08 5.02
C ILE A 68 3.55 -0.63 4.94
N GLY A 69 3.35 -1.76 4.27
CA GLY A 69 2.04 -2.40 4.18
C GLY A 69 1.52 -2.85 5.55
N SER A 70 2.39 -3.33 6.44
CA SER A 70 2.02 -3.64 7.83
C SER A 70 1.59 -2.38 8.59
N LEU A 71 2.30 -1.26 8.41
CA LEU A 71 1.93 0.04 8.98
C LEU A 71 0.54 0.50 8.50
N ILE A 72 0.29 0.42 7.19
CA ILE A 72 -1.03 0.76 6.61
C ILE A 72 -2.13 -0.08 7.28
N VAL A 73 -1.96 -1.39 7.38
CA VAL A 73 -2.94 -2.28 8.02
C VAL A 73 -3.15 -1.94 9.50
N SER A 74 -2.09 -1.56 10.22
CA SER A 74 -2.17 -1.14 11.63
C SER A 74 -2.93 0.18 11.81
N LEU A 75 -2.79 1.14 10.90
CA LEU A 75 -3.46 2.44 10.97
C LEU A 75 -4.98 2.35 10.78
N LEU A 76 -5.50 1.26 10.21
CA LEU A 76 -6.94 1.05 9.97
C LEU A 76 -7.76 0.69 11.23
N GLY A 77 -7.14 0.63 12.42
CA GLY A 77 -7.85 0.42 13.71
C GLY A 77 -8.09 -1.03 14.05
#